data_AF-A0AAV0VVF1-F1
#
_entry.id   AF-A0AAV0VVF1-F1
#
_cell.length_a   1.000
_cell.length_b   1.000
_cell.length_c   1.000
_cell.angle_alpha   90.00
_cell.angle_beta   90.00
_cell.angle_gamma   90.00
#
_symmetry.space_group_name_H-M   'P 1'
#
loop_
_entity.id
_entity.type
_entity.pdbx_description
1 polymer ?
#
loop_
_entity_poly.entity_id
_entity_poly.type
_entity_poly.pdbx_seq_one_letter_code
_entity_poly.pdbx_strand_id
1 'polypeptide(L)'
;MYKLKPVVPVPMLIENTCRMYKLKDLQQMSFSGVPMSDKSDELQDINDETELSDQEIQVLLEKQNEVLKILEQLELRLSKLEVEFPDAKDSVPISEKQQSTQCHNVNKEHKSSSKSVINNDITNLIKNDTVVFADPEDPPYSLLALPILWPAVAWDISYHVHSSVLKDLKALDTIKAFKNVTCKDTNNIVKVFVIWQYIKPSPKVVRSPTDSSIGEVSLLRTFNQCLATQPLAVADQIKSDKVLDLINEIGYSTNDRTTELHNLIMDSNTKLDITNIVIWSLLYKKSEHPSKVEKWLSHFTKIIIV
;
A
#
# COMPACT_ATOMS: atom_id res chain seq x y z
N MET A 1 28.14 3.11 -47.78
CA MET A 1 27.80 2.67 -46.41
C MET A 1 28.50 1.35 -46.12
N TYR A 2 29.40 1.32 -45.13
CA TYR A 2 30.07 0.08 -44.72
C TYR A 2 29.14 -0.72 -43.80
N LYS A 3 28.86 -1.99 -44.15
CA LYS A 3 28.18 -2.93 -43.25
C LYS A 3 29.20 -3.45 -42.23
N LEU A 4 29.12 -2.95 -41.01
CA LEU A 4 29.92 -3.45 -39.88
C LEU A 4 29.45 -4.87 -39.53
N LYS A 5 30.40 -5.79 -39.38
CA LYS A 5 30.11 -7.16 -38.94
C LYS A 5 29.90 -7.18 -37.42
N PRO A 6 28.88 -7.90 -36.91
CA PRO A 6 28.68 -8.05 -35.48
C PRO A 6 29.84 -8.83 -34.85
N VAL A 7 30.24 -8.40 -33.65
CA VAL A 7 31.38 -8.96 -32.88
C VAL A 7 31.08 -10.37 -32.37
N VAL A 8 29.81 -10.78 -32.36
CA VAL A 8 29.38 -12.12 -31.92
C VAL A 8 28.46 -12.73 -33.00
N PRO A 9 28.80 -13.90 -33.56
CA PRO A 9 27.91 -14.62 -34.46
C PRO A 9 26.76 -15.22 -33.66
N VAL A 10 25.54 -14.73 -33.89
CA VAL A 10 24.33 -15.30 -33.28
C VAL A 10 23.88 -16.52 -34.10
N PRO A 11 23.54 -17.65 -33.47
CA PRO A 11 23.02 -18.82 -34.17
C PRO A 11 21.73 -18.49 -34.91
N MET A 12 21.65 -18.80 -36.21
CA MET A 12 20.45 -18.57 -37.03
C MET A 12 19.27 -19.49 -36.68
N LEU A 13 19.47 -20.44 -35.78
CA LEU A 13 18.48 -21.43 -35.38
C LEU A 13 18.58 -21.66 -33.88
N ILE A 14 17.55 -21.20 -33.15
CA ILE A 14 17.32 -21.57 -31.76
C ILE A 14 16.35 -22.75 -31.82
N GLU A 15 16.87 -23.96 -31.64
CA GLU A 15 16.02 -25.16 -31.55
C GLU A 15 15.29 -25.16 -30.20
N ASN A 16 14.00 -24.80 -30.23
CA ASN A 16 13.13 -24.90 -29.06
C ASN A 16 12.72 -26.35 -28.83
N THR A 17 13.13 -26.93 -27.70
CA THR A 17 12.73 -28.27 -27.25
C THR A 17 11.36 -28.31 -26.57
N CYS A 18 10.66 -27.18 -26.47
CA CYS A 18 9.37 -27.07 -25.79
C CYS A 18 8.18 -27.17 -26.76
N ARG A 19 7.33 -28.19 -26.61
CA ARG A 19 6.23 -28.54 -27.53
C ARG A 19 4.99 -27.64 -27.47
N MET A 20 4.88 -26.68 -26.54
CA MET A 20 3.63 -25.94 -26.34
C MET A 20 3.62 -24.51 -26.91
N TYR A 21 4.77 -23.86 -27.12
CA TYR A 21 4.81 -22.50 -27.66
C TYR A 21 5.99 -22.28 -28.60
N LYS A 22 5.71 -21.90 -29.85
CA LYS A 22 6.69 -21.43 -30.83
C LYS A 22 6.61 -19.90 -30.88
N LEU A 23 7.54 -19.22 -30.23
CA LEU A 23 7.71 -17.77 -30.39
C LEU A 23 8.21 -17.48 -31.80
N LYS A 24 7.69 -16.43 -32.44
CA LYS A 24 8.18 -15.95 -33.74
C LYS A 24 9.51 -15.24 -33.53
N ASP A 25 10.46 -15.51 -34.44
CA ASP A 25 11.74 -14.83 -34.46
C ASP A 25 11.55 -13.36 -34.87
N LEU A 26 11.92 -12.45 -33.97
CA LEU A 26 11.82 -11.00 -34.17
C LEU A 26 12.79 -10.50 -35.26
N GLN A 27 13.81 -11.30 -35.63
CA GLN A 27 14.76 -10.95 -36.69
C GLN A 27 14.18 -11.16 -38.11
N GLN A 28 13.17 -12.02 -38.26
CA GLN A 28 12.47 -12.22 -39.53
C GLN A 28 11.40 -11.14 -39.80
N MET A 29 11.05 -10.32 -38.82
CA MET A 29 10.31 -9.07 -39.02
C MET A 29 11.25 -7.97 -39.53
N SER A 30 11.99 -8.28 -40.59
CA SER A 30 12.63 -7.25 -41.40
C SER A 30 11.51 -6.50 -42.13
N PHE A 31 11.41 -5.20 -41.88
CA PHE A 31 10.55 -4.22 -42.54
C PHE A 31 10.45 -4.47 -44.05
N SER A 32 9.43 -5.22 -44.46
CA SER A 32 9.07 -5.45 -45.84
C SER A 32 7.71 -4.78 -46.06
N GLY A 33 7.75 -3.59 -46.66
CA GLY A 33 6.57 -2.98 -47.26
C GLY A 33 5.92 -1.86 -46.44
N VAL A 34 6.65 -0.77 -46.21
CA VAL A 34 6.01 0.55 -46.14
C VAL A 34 6.64 1.39 -47.26
N PRO A 35 5.87 1.93 -48.21
CA PRO A 35 6.42 2.81 -49.23
C PRO A 35 6.97 4.05 -48.54
N MET A 36 8.25 4.35 -48.79
CA MET A 36 8.91 5.59 -48.38
C MET A 36 8.10 6.78 -48.90
N SER A 37 7.46 7.51 -48.00
CA SER A 37 7.09 8.90 -48.23
C SER A 37 8.26 9.75 -47.77
N ASP A 38 9.01 10.28 -48.73
CA ASP A 38 10.01 11.32 -48.52
C ASP A 38 9.38 12.51 -47.80
N LYS A 39 9.63 12.65 -46.50
CA LYS A 39 9.68 13.95 -45.82
C LYS A 39 10.80 13.91 -44.78
N SER A 40 11.88 14.59 -45.13
CA SER A 40 12.98 14.95 -44.25
C SER A 40 12.46 15.78 -43.08
N ASP A 41 12.68 15.29 -41.86
CA ASP A 41 12.56 16.08 -40.62
C ASP A 41 13.69 17.11 -40.57
N GLU A 42 13.36 18.36 -40.90
CA GLU A 42 14.10 19.52 -40.42
C GLU A 42 13.65 19.82 -38.99
N LEU A 43 14.62 19.76 -38.07
CA LEU A 43 14.50 20.25 -36.71
C LEU A 43 14.20 21.77 -36.76
N GLN A 44 12.98 22.16 -36.44
CA GLN A 44 12.64 23.54 -36.13
C GLN A 44 12.05 23.65 -34.73
N ASP A 45 12.86 24.28 -33.90
CA ASP A 45 12.60 24.81 -32.57
C ASP A 45 11.78 26.10 -32.75
N ILE A 46 10.45 26.05 -32.59
CA ILE A 46 9.61 27.25 -32.53
C ILE A 46 8.46 27.02 -31.54
N ASN A 47 8.60 27.69 -30.41
CA ASN A 47 7.56 28.12 -29.49
C ASN A 47 6.46 28.85 -30.26
N ASP A 48 5.23 28.33 -30.34
CA ASP A 48 4.01 29.10 -30.60
C ASP A 48 2.74 28.28 -30.32
N GLU A 49 1.72 28.99 -29.80
CA GLU A 49 0.39 28.50 -29.45
C GLU A 49 -0.21 27.61 -30.54
N THR A 50 -0.45 26.34 -30.23
CA THR A 50 -1.12 25.40 -31.12
C THR A 50 -2.61 25.68 -31.10
N GLU A 51 -3.06 26.64 -31.89
CA GLU A 51 -4.47 26.72 -32.29
C GLU A 51 -4.79 25.42 -33.05
N LEU A 52 -5.53 24.53 -32.38
CA LEU A 52 -6.04 23.29 -32.98
C LEU A 52 -6.80 23.65 -34.24
N SER A 53 -6.47 22.98 -35.35
CA SER A 53 -7.17 23.23 -36.61
C SER A 53 -8.66 22.88 -36.47
N ASP A 54 -9.54 23.62 -37.16
CA ASP A 54 -10.99 23.38 -37.14
C ASP A 54 -11.36 21.91 -37.45
N GLN A 55 -10.51 21.22 -38.23
CA GLN A 55 -10.63 19.79 -38.54
C GLN A 55 -10.44 18.89 -37.30
N GLU A 56 -9.45 19.18 -36.45
CA GLU A 56 -9.18 18.41 -35.24
C GLU A 56 -10.27 18.63 -34.18
N ILE A 57 -10.78 19.86 -34.09
CA ILE A 57 -11.93 20.20 -33.25
C ILE A 57 -13.17 19.42 -33.68
N GLN A 58 -13.40 19.29 -35.00
CA GLN A 58 -14.54 18.54 -35.53
C GLN A 58 -14.44 17.03 -35.21
N VAL A 59 -13.23 16.45 -35.31
CA VAL A 59 -12.98 15.05 -34.92
C VAL A 59 -13.18 14.83 -33.42
N LEU A 60 -12.76 15.79 -32.57
CA LEU A 60 -12.97 15.72 -31.12
C LEU A 60 -14.46 15.82 -30.75
N LEU A 61 -15.22 16.68 -31.43
CA LEU A 61 -16.68 16.80 -31.27
C LEU A 61 -17.41 15.50 -31.67
N GLU A 62 -16.96 14.84 -32.74
CA GLU A 62 -17.54 13.57 -33.17
C GLU A 62 -17.28 12.46 -32.14
N LYS A 63 -16.05 12.38 -31.60
CA LYS A 63 -15.71 11.46 -30.51
C LYS A 63 -16.51 11.74 -29.24
N GLN A 64 -16.72 13.01 -28.89
CA GLN A 64 -17.52 13.37 -27.72
C GLN A 64 -18.98 12.92 -27.88
N ASN A 65 -19.55 13.09 -29.07
CA ASN A 65 -20.90 12.61 -29.37
C ASN A 65 -21.02 11.08 -29.34
N GLU A 66 -19.99 10.36 -29.75
CA GLU A 66 -19.94 8.90 -29.64
C GLU A 66 -19.93 8.44 -28.18
N VAL A 67 -19.14 9.10 -27.34
CA VAL A 67 -19.09 8.84 -25.88
C VAL A 67 -20.45 9.11 -25.22
N LEU A 68 -21.12 10.21 -25.58
CA LEU A 68 -22.46 10.53 -25.06
C LEU A 68 -23.49 9.44 -25.39
N LYS A 69 -23.48 8.92 -26.63
CA LYS A 69 -24.36 7.80 -27.02
C LYS A 69 -24.08 6.52 -26.23
N ILE A 70 -22.81 6.23 -25.94
CA ILE A 70 -22.44 5.07 -25.11
C ILE A 70 -22.97 5.25 -23.68
N LEU A 71 -22.86 6.46 -23.11
CA LEU A 71 -23.36 6.75 -21.77
C LEU A 71 -24.89 6.65 -21.68
N GLU A 72 -25.63 7.20 -22.64
CA GLU A 72 -27.09 7.03 -22.73
C GLU A 72 -27.49 5.55 -22.82
N GLN A 73 -26.74 4.76 -23.61
CA GLN A 73 -26.98 3.33 -23.72
C GLN A 73 -26.71 2.58 -22.41
N LEU A 74 -25.70 2.99 -21.65
CA LEU A 74 -25.39 2.44 -20.34
C LEU A 74 -26.43 2.82 -19.29
N GLU A 75 -26.89 4.07 -19.28
CA GLU A 75 -28.00 4.53 -18.42
C GLU A 75 -29.28 3.73 -18.69
N LEU A 76 -29.59 3.49 -19.97
CA LEU A 76 -30.74 2.69 -20.37
C LEU A 76 -30.59 1.20 -19.98
N ARG A 77 -29.35 0.69 -19.91
CA ARG A 77 -29.07 -0.65 -19.38
C ARG A 77 -29.14 -0.72 -17.86
N LEU A 78 -28.73 0.33 -17.14
CA LEU A 78 -28.80 0.40 -15.69
C LEU A 78 -30.25 0.53 -15.20
N SER A 79 -31.04 1.40 -15.82
CA SER A 79 -32.49 1.53 -15.54
C SER A 79 -33.27 0.24 -15.85
N LYS A 80 -32.80 -0.57 -16.81
CA LYS A 80 -33.36 -1.90 -17.08
C LYS A 80 -32.89 -2.98 -16.08
N LEU A 81 -31.80 -2.73 -15.34
CA LEU A 81 -31.30 -3.60 -14.27
C LEU A 81 -31.95 -3.31 -12.91
N GLU A 82 -32.72 -2.23 -12.82
CA GLU A 82 -33.52 -1.86 -11.66
C GLU A 82 -34.79 -2.75 -11.59
N VAL A 83 -34.58 -4.04 -11.34
CA VAL A 83 -35.64 -5.00 -11.00
C VAL A 83 -35.24 -5.75 -9.74
N GLU A 84 -36.00 -5.43 -8.68
CA GLU A 84 -36.29 -6.20 -7.47
C GLU A 84 -35.15 -6.46 -6.47
N PHE A 85 -34.78 -5.41 -5.73
CA PHE A 85 -34.53 -5.61 -4.30
C PHE A 85 -35.88 -5.85 -3.62
N PRO A 86 -36.11 -7.00 -2.95
CA PRO A 86 -37.37 -7.25 -2.28
C PRO A 86 -37.57 -6.22 -1.15
N ASP A 87 -38.76 -5.61 -1.18
CA ASP A 87 -39.26 -4.59 -0.26
C ASP A 87 -38.83 -4.81 1.20
N ALA A 88 -37.92 -3.97 1.68
CA ALA A 88 -37.94 -3.58 3.08
C ALA A 88 -39.14 -2.66 3.25
N LYS A 89 -40.28 -3.24 3.63
CA LYS A 89 -41.40 -2.50 4.23
C LYS A 89 -40.84 -1.64 5.37
N ASP A 90 -40.74 -0.35 5.13
CA ASP A 90 -41.45 0.68 5.88
C ASP A 90 -41.07 2.05 5.32
N SER A 91 -41.86 2.48 4.34
CA SER A 91 -41.97 3.88 3.99
C SER A 91 -42.84 4.59 5.04
N VAL A 92 -42.24 5.54 5.76
CA VAL A 92 -42.97 6.63 6.41
C VAL A 92 -42.27 7.94 6.03
N PRO A 93 -43.00 8.97 5.57
CA PRO A 93 -42.42 10.10 4.86
C PRO A 93 -41.74 11.09 5.81
N ILE A 94 -40.69 11.71 5.30
CA ILE A 94 -40.03 12.87 5.90
C ILE A 94 -41.02 14.03 5.89
N SER A 95 -41.41 14.49 7.08
CA SER A 95 -42.02 15.80 7.28
C SER A 95 -41.31 16.49 8.44
N GLU A 96 -40.84 17.70 8.15
CA GLU A 96 -40.11 18.59 9.02
C GLU A 96 -40.95 19.01 10.24
N LYS A 97 -40.38 18.91 11.46
CA LYS A 97 -40.36 19.97 12.49
C LYS A 97 -39.78 19.49 13.84
N GLN A 98 -38.75 20.20 14.27
CA GLN A 98 -38.43 20.70 15.62
C GLN A 98 -38.93 19.95 16.89
N GLN A 99 -37.92 19.71 17.75
CA GLN A 99 -37.91 19.85 19.22
C GLN A 99 -38.41 18.71 20.15
N SER A 100 -37.47 18.30 21.00
CA SER A 100 -37.59 18.15 22.46
C SER A 100 -38.01 16.81 23.08
N THR A 101 -37.14 16.40 24.02
CA THR A 101 -37.35 15.68 25.29
C THR A 101 -37.74 14.19 25.31
N GLN A 102 -36.74 13.40 25.76
CA GLN A 102 -36.74 12.59 27.00
C GLN A 102 -37.54 11.27 27.06
N CYS A 103 -36.93 10.32 27.82
CA CYS A 103 -37.42 9.02 28.31
C CYS A 103 -37.09 7.83 27.38
N HIS A 104 -36.63 6.65 27.83
CA HIS A 104 -36.47 6.08 29.17
C HIS A 104 -35.50 4.88 29.08
N ASN A 105 -34.73 4.64 30.15
CA ASN A 105 -33.89 3.47 30.38
C ASN A 105 -34.61 2.13 30.13
N VAL A 106 -33.94 1.19 29.46
CA VAL A 106 -34.13 -0.25 29.67
C VAL A 106 -32.77 -0.94 29.73
N ASN A 107 -32.29 -1.16 30.95
CA ASN A 107 -31.25 -2.15 31.23
C ASN A 107 -31.80 -3.54 30.87
N LYS A 108 -31.11 -4.24 29.96
CA LYS A 108 -31.12 -5.71 29.92
C LYS A 108 -29.67 -6.18 29.88
N GLU A 109 -29.23 -6.70 31.03
CA GLU A 109 -28.00 -7.47 31.17
C GLU A 109 -28.08 -8.70 30.25
N HIS A 110 -27.39 -8.66 29.12
CA HIS A 110 -27.05 -9.87 28.39
C HIS A 110 -25.68 -10.36 28.87
N LYS A 111 -25.70 -11.40 29.72
CA LYS A 111 -24.55 -12.30 29.90
C LYS A 111 -24.25 -12.94 28.54
N SER A 112 -23.34 -12.35 27.78
CA SER A 112 -22.81 -12.97 26.57
C SER A 112 -21.73 -13.97 26.98
N SER A 113 -22.01 -15.25 26.76
CA SER A 113 -20.98 -16.29 26.75
C SER A 113 -19.97 -15.93 25.67
N SER A 114 -18.73 -15.67 26.06
CA SER A 114 -17.60 -15.40 25.18
C SER A 114 -17.24 -16.67 24.40
N LYS A 115 -17.94 -16.93 23.29
CA LYS A 115 -17.37 -17.71 22.18
C LYS A 115 -16.54 -16.73 21.36
N SER A 116 -15.24 -16.96 21.30
CA SER A 116 -14.30 -16.20 20.49
C SER A 116 -14.74 -16.28 19.03
N VAL A 117 -15.41 -15.23 18.55
CA VAL A 117 -15.64 -15.03 17.13
C VAL A 117 -14.28 -14.73 16.53
N ILE A 118 -13.61 -15.77 16.04
CA ILE A 118 -12.39 -15.61 15.25
C ILE A 118 -12.84 -14.87 13.99
N ASN A 119 -12.42 -13.62 13.86
CA ASN A 119 -12.74 -12.79 12.71
C ASN A 119 -12.22 -13.50 11.44
N ASN A 120 -13.05 -13.62 10.39
CA ASN A 120 -12.68 -14.30 9.14
C ASN A 120 -11.37 -13.73 8.56
N ASP A 121 -11.11 -12.45 8.81
CA ASP A 121 -9.91 -11.73 8.37
C ASP A 121 -8.61 -12.23 9.02
N ILE A 122 -8.66 -12.69 10.28
CA ILE A 122 -7.50 -13.33 10.93
C ILE A 122 -7.17 -14.64 10.23
N THR A 123 -8.18 -15.41 9.85
CA THR A 123 -7.95 -16.69 9.14
C THR A 123 -7.38 -16.47 7.74
N ASN A 124 -7.75 -15.39 7.07
CA ASN A 124 -7.16 -15.00 5.78
C ASN A 124 -5.72 -14.52 5.96
N LEU A 125 -5.42 -13.80 7.04
CA LEU A 125 -4.06 -13.37 7.37
C LEU A 125 -3.14 -14.55 7.70
N ILE A 126 -3.65 -15.59 8.36
CA ILE A 126 -2.90 -16.81 8.66
C ILE A 126 -2.67 -17.66 7.40
N LYS A 127 -3.63 -17.66 6.46
CA LYS A 127 -3.52 -18.44 5.21
C LYS A 127 -2.56 -17.83 4.20
N ASN A 128 -2.44 -16.50 4.17
CA ASN A 128 -1.62 -15.78 3.21
C ASN A 128 -0.32 -15.30 3.88
N ASP A 129 0.81 -15.82 3.40
CA ASP A 129 2.12 -15.36 3.82
C ASP A 129 2.31 -13.88 3.44
N THR A 130 2.76 -13.06 4.39
CA THR A 130 3.05 -11.65 4.13
C THR A 130 4.54 -11.49 3.80
N VAL A 131 4.86 -11.04 2.59
CA VAL A 131 6.24 -10.73 2.19
C VAL A 131 6.46 -9.23 2.23
N VAL A 132 7.51 -8.78 2.92
CA VAL A 132 7.88 -7.37 3.07
C VAL A 132 9.28 -7.17 2.49
N PHE A 133 9.37 -6.41 1.40
CA PHE A 133 10.63 -5.94 0.85
C PHE A 133 11.03 -4.65 1.55
N ALA A 134 12.20 -4.65 2.18
CA ALA A 134 12.70 -3.54 2.98
C ALA A 134 14.08 -3.08 2.48
N ASP A 135 14.24 -1.77 2.33
CA ASP A 135 15.54 -1.17 2.05
C ASP A 135 16.38 -1.10 3.34
N PRO A 136 17.62 -1.61 3.37
CA PRO A 136 18.49 -1.48 4.54
C PRO A 136 18.89 -0.03 4.87
N GLU A 137 18.85 0.90 3.90
CA GLU A 137 19.07 2.34 4.15
C GLU A 137 17.86 2.99 4.84
N ASP A 138 16.66 2.45 4.62
CA ASP A 138 15.41 2.92 5.21
C ASP A 138 14.63 1.74 5.84
N PRO A 139 15.14 1.19 6.96
CA PRO A 139 14.60 -0.02 7.56
C PRO A 139 13.24 0.25 8.24
N PRO A 140 12.22 -0.61 8.06
CA PRO A 140 10.90 -0.42 8.66
C PRO A 140 10.88 -0.89 10.13
N TYR A 141 11.24 0.02 11.05
CA TYR A 141 11.36 -0.33 12.48
C TYR A 141 10.04 -0.71 13.15
N SER A 142 8.87 -0.32 12.66
CA SER A 142 7.58 -0.80 13.21
C SER A 142 7.40 -2.31 13.12
N LEU A 143 8.13 -3.01 12.25
CA LEU A 143 8.11 -4.47 12.19
C LEU A 143 8.53 -5.09 13.53
N LEU A 144 9.43 -4.44 14.26
CA LEU A 144 9.87 -4.89 15.59
C LEU A 144 8.75 -4.81 16.63
N ALA A 145 7.80 -3.91 16.43
CA ALA A 145 6.72 -3.66 17.37
C ALA A 145 5.47 -4.53 17.13
N LEU A 146 5.39 -5.28 16.01
CA LEU A 146 4.22 -6.13 15.70
C LEU A 146 3.89 -7.13 16.83
N PRO A 147 4.86 -7.86 17.41
CA PRO A 147 4.58 -8.84 18.46
C PRO A 147 4.09 -8.19 19.76
N ILE A 148 4.42 -6.92 19.98
CA ILE A 148 4.05 -6.15 21.17
C ILE A 148 2.67 -5.51 20.98
N LEU A 149 2.35 -5.06 19.77
CA LEU A 149 1.03 -4.55 19.41
C LEU A 149 -0.06 -5.61 19.50
N TRP A 150 0.24 -6.83 19.04
CA TRP A 150 -0.71 -7.93 19.00
C TRP A 150 -0.16 -9.17 19.70
N PRO A 151 -0.09 -9.16 21.05
CA PRO A 151 0.46 -10.27 21.83
C PRO A 151 -0.42 -11.53 21.80
N ALA A 152 -1.68 -11.40 21.36
CA ALA A 152 -2.61 -12.52 21.20
C ALA A 152 -2.34 -13.37 19.94
N VAL A 153 -1.42 -12.95 19.07
CA VAL A 153 -1.09 -13.60 17.80
C VAL A 153 0.34 -14.10 17.86
N ALA A 154 0.56 -15.32 17.35
CA ALA A 154 1.90 -15.85 17.18
C ALA A 154 2.53 -15.30 15.90
N TRP A 155 3.71 -14.68 16.02
CA TRP A 155 4.43 -14.11 14.88
C TRP A 155 5.63 -14.98 14.50
N ASP A 156 5.68 -15.41 13.25
CA ASP A 156 6.85 -16.08 12.65
C ASP A 156 7.48 -15.12 11.63
N ILE A 157 8.48 -14.35 12.08
CA ILE A 157 9.16 -13.35 11.25
C ILE A 157 10.51 -13.92 10.81
N SER A 158 10.62 -14.19 9.51
CA SER A 158 11.84 -14.69 8.88
C SER A 158 12.52 -13.60 8.08
N TYR A 159 13.82 -13.40 8.30
CA TYR A 159 14.61 -12.38 7.61
C TYR A 159 15.51 -13.02 6.55
N HIS A 160 15.41 -12.52 5.32
CA HIS A 160 16.17 -12.96 4.16
C HIS A 160 16.91 -11.77 3.55
N VAL A 161 18.10 -12.01 3.01
CA VAL A 161 18.91 -10.97 2.37
C VAL A 161 18.95 -11.24 0.86
N HIS A 162 18.49 -10.28 0.07
CA HIS A 162 18.56 -10.37 -1.38
C HIS A 162 20.01 -10.12 -1.86
N SER A 163 20.35 -10.65 -3.04
CA SER A 163 21.70 -10.58 -3.60
C SER A 163 22.22 -9.15 -3.80
N SER A 164 21.32 -8.17 -3.90
CA SER A 164 21.66 -6.75 -4.00
C SER A 164 22.32 -6.16 -2.75
N VAL A 165 22.12 -6.77 -1.57
CA VAL A 165 22.55 -6.23 -0.27
C VAL A 165 23.79 -6.93 0.31
N LEU A 166 24.16 -8.11 -0.21
CA LEU A 166 25.16 -9.02 0.38
C LEU A 166 26.57 -8.44 0.61
N LYS A 167 26.90 -7.27 0.05
CA LYS A 167 28.23 -6.66 0.16
C LYS A 167 28.30 -5.46 1.11
N ASP A 168 27.17 -4.99 1.64
CA ASP A 168 27.12 -3.82 2.52
C ASP A 168 27.13 -4.23 4.00
N LEU A 169 28.23 -3.92 4.69
CA LEU A 169 28.40 -4.20 6.12
C LEU A 169 27.42 -3.42 6.99
N LYS A 170 27.08 -2.17 6.63
CA LYS A 170 26.15 -1.34 7.40
C LYS A 170 24.74 -1.90 7.32
N ALA A 171 24.32 -2.29 6.11
CA ALA A 171 23.06 -2.98 5.90
C ALA A 171 22.98 -4.26 6.75
N LEU A 172 24.05 -5.06 6.79
CA LEU A 172 24.09 -6.29 7.59
C LEU A 172 23.99 -6.03 9.09
N ASP A 173 24.58 -4.94 9.61
CA ASP A 173 24.45 -4.59 11.03
C ASP A 173 23.03 -4.12 11.38
N THR A 174 22.40 -3.32 10.51
CA THR A 174 20.97 -2.98 10.63
C THR A 174 20.14 -4.26 10.66
N ILE A 175 20.37 -5.20 9.74
CA ILE A 175 19.63 -6.47 9.67
C ILE A 175 19.81 -7.30 10.95
N LYS A 176 21.00 -7.32 11.53
CA LYS A 176 21.25 -8.02 12.81
C LYS A 176 20.45 -7.42 13.97
N ALA A 177 20.12 -6.13 13.94
CA ALA A 177 19.30 -5.50 14.98
C ALA A 177 17.86 -6.05 15.00
N PHE A 178 17.39 -6.60 13.88
CA PHE A 178 16.05 -7.22 13.77
C PHE A 178 16.02 -8.68 14.26
N LYS A 179 16.94 -9.08 15.16
CA LYS A 179 17.13 -10.49 15.52
C LYS A 179 15.87 -11.11 16.16
N ASN A 180 15.44 -12.21 15.54
CA ASN A 180 14.38 -13.17 15.88
C ASN A 180 13.51 -12.85 17.10
N VAL A 181 12.36 -12.24 16.85
CA VAL A 181 11.22 -12.36 17.77
C VAL A 181 10.69 -13.79 17.66
N THR A 182 11.21 -14.69 18.48
CA THR A 182 10.72 -16.07 18.55
C THR A 182 9.39 -16.11 19.29
N CYS A 183 8.37 -16.66 18.65
CA CYS A 183 7.10 -16.95 19.30
C CYS A 183 7.16 -18.25 20.11
N LYS A 184 6.54 -18.24 21.30
CA LYS A 184 6.16 -19.45 22.04
C LYS A 184 4.76 -19.87 21.57
N ASP A 185 4.64 -21.13 21.14
CA ASP A 185 3.44 -21.90 20.79
C ASP A 185 2.07 -21.18 20.80
N THR A 186 1.31 -21.28 19.70
CA THR A 186 -0.15 -21.58 19.66
C THR A 186 -0.69 -21.54 18.22
N ASN A 187 -1.86 -22.16 18.02
CA ASN A 187 -2.53 -22.54 16.76
C ASN A 187 -2.71 -21.46 15.66
N ASN A 188 -2.39 -20.18 15.92
CA ASN A 188 -2.63 -19.06 15.00
C ASN A 188 -1.32 -18.29 14.72
N ILE A 189 -0.52 -18.83 13.80
CA ILE A 189 0.78 -18.26 13.41
C ILE A 189 0.61 -17.39 12.17
N VAL A 190 0.97 -16.10 12.27
CA VAL A 190 1.08 -15.18 11.13
C VAL A 190 2.53 -15.17 10.67
N LYS A 191 2.76 -15.57 9.41
CA LYS A 191 4.09 -15.62 8.79
C LYS A 191 4.40 -14.32 8.07
N VAL A 192 5.55 -13.74 8.41
CA VAL A 192 6.06 -12.52 7.78
C VAL A 192 7.48 -12.78 7.28
N PHE A 193 7.67 -12.71 5.97
CA PHE A 193 8.98 -12.83 5.33
C PHE A 193 9.51 -11.44 5.02
N VAL A 194 10.57 -11.02 5.70
CA VAL A 194 11.24 -9.75 5.43
C VAL A 194 12.42 -10.00 4.50
N ILE A 195 12.38 -9.45 3.29
CA ILE A 195 13.43 -9.55 2.28
C ILE A 195 14.14 -8.21 2.18
N TRP A 196 15.39 -8.18 2.63
CA TRP A 196 16.25 -7.00 2.55
C TRP A 196 16.76 -6.82 1.12
N GLN A 197 16.34 -5.74 0.47
CA GLN A 197 16.65 -5.42 -0.92
C GLN A 197 16.66 -3.90 -1.09
N TYR A 198 17.67 -3.32 -1.75
CA TYR A 198 17.62 -1.91 -2.16
C TYR A 198 16.43 -1.66 -3.10
N ILE A 199 15.39 -1.03 -2.58
CA ILE A 199 14.13 -0.74 -3.28
C ILE A 199 13.56 0.56 -2.75
N LYS A 200 13.17 1.45 -3.67
CA LYS A 200 12.46 2.69 -3.33
C LYS A 200 11.18 2.76 -4.18
N PRO A 201 10.01 3.05 -3.61
CA PRO A 201 9.75 3.32 -2.19
C PRO A 201 9.79 2.06 -1.29
N SER A 202 10.23 2.23 -0.04
CA SER A 202 10.35 1.18 1.01
C SER A 202 9.44 1.51 2.20
N PRO A 203 8.88 0.51 2.92
CA PRO A 203 8.83 -0.90 2.57
C PRO A 203 7.73 -1.20 1.53
N LYS A 204 7.94 -2.23 0.70
CA LYS A 204 6.89 -2.78 -0.19
C LYS A 204 6.36 -4.08 0.39
N VAL A 205 5.06 -4.20 0.51
CA VAL A 205 4.39 -5.35 1.11
C VAL A 205 3.61 -6.10 0.04
N VAL A 206 3.74 -7.41 0.01
CA VAL A 206 3.04 -8.31 -0.93
C VAL A 206 2.39 -9.41 -0.11
N ARG A 207 1.05 -9.53 -0.21
CA ARG A 207 0.28 -10.61 0.42
C ARG A 207 -0.35 -11.57 -0.58
N SER A 208 -0.56 -11.09 -1.80
CA SER A 208 -1.06 -11.85 -2.94
C SER A 208 -0.29 -11.43 -4.18
N PRO A 209 -0.12 -12.28 -5.19
CA PRO A 209 0.45 -11.89 -6.48
C PRO A 209 -0.23 -10.66 -7.12
N THR A 210 -1.50 -10.41 -6.78
CA THR A 210 -2.28 -9.26 -7.29
C THR A 210 -2.27 -8.05 -6.37
N ASP A 211 -1.96 -8.23 -5.09
CA ASP A 211 -2.15 -7.21 -4.07
C ASP A 211 -0.80 -6.86 -3.43
N SER A 212 -0.28 -5.69 -3.81
CA SER A 212 0.90 -5.09 -3.18
C SER A 212 0.57 -3.71 -2.64
N SER A 213 1.00 -3.44 -1.41
CA SER A 213 0.93 -2.11 -0.81
C SER A 213 2.34 -1.54 -0.58
N ILE A 214 2.42 -0.23 -0.46
CA ILE A 214 3.66 0.51 -0.25
C ILE A 214 3.53 1.28 1.06
N GLY A 215 4.61 1.28 1.83
CA GLY A 215 4.75 2.06 3.05
C GLY A 215 4.44 1.26 4.32
N GLU A 216 5.11 1.69 5.38
CA GLU A 216 5.00 1.13 6.72
C GLU A 216 3.61 1.33 7.33
N VAL A 217 3.02 2.50 7.08
CA VAL A 217 1.67 2.84 7.54
C VAL A 217 0.62 1.92 6.92
N SER A 218 0.72 1.66 5.61
CA SER A 218 -0.18 0.75 4.90
C SER A 218 -0.13 -0.66 5.48
N LEU A 219 1.08 -1.15 5.83
CA LEU A 219 1.27 -2.44 6.46
C LEU A 219 0.51 -2.54 7.80
N LEU A 220 0.74 -1.56 8.67
CA LEU A 220 0.16 -1.53 10.01
C LEU A 220 -1.35 -1.35 9.97
N ARG A 221 -1.88 -0.56 9.04
CA ARG A 221 -3.33 -0.44 8.80
C ARG A 221 -3.95 -1.78 8.47
N THR A 222 -3.37 -2.53 7.55
CA THR A 222 -3.96 -3.84 7.21
C THR A 222 -3.88 -4.81 8.38
N PHE A 223 -2.77 -4.85 9.12
CA PHE A 223 -2.69 -5.71 10.30
C PHE A 223 -3.71 -5.30 11.35
N ASN A 224 -3.91 -4.00 11.58
CA ASN A 224 -4.92 -3.51 12.50
C ASN A 224 -6.33 -3.92 12.07
N GLN A 225 -6.67 -3.79 10.79
CA GLN A 225 -7.97 -4.22 10.27
C GLN A 225 -8.21 -5.72 10.47
N CYS A 226 -7.18 -6.54 10.24
CA CYS A 226 -7.30 -7.99 10.40
C CYS A 226 -7.30 -8.44 11.86
N LEU A 227 -6.52 -7.78 12.74
CA LEU A 227 -6.22 -8.27 14.09
C LEU A 227 -6.92 -7.50 15.21
N ALA A 228 -7.55 -6.35 14.94
CA ALA A 228 -8.24 -5.58 15.96
C ALA A 228 -9.36 -6.41 16.61
N THR A 229 -9.27 -6.58 17.93
CA THR A 229 -10.23 -7.34 18.73
C THR A 229 -11.57 -6.62 18.91
N GLN A 230 -11.60 -5.30 18.68
CA GLN A 230 -12.81 -4.50 18.74
C GLN A 230 -12.81 -3.51 17.57
N PRO A 231 -13.85 -3.53 16.71
CA PRO A 231 -13.97 -2.55 15.65
C PRO A 231 -14.10 -1.16 16.26
N LEU A 232 -13.19 -0.26 15.89
CA LEU A 232 -13.26 1.14 16.29
C LEU A 232 -14.50 1.78 15.64
N ALA A 233 -15.10 2.78 16.30
CA ALA A 233 -16.13 3.57 15.65
C ALA A 233 -15.57 4.19 14.37
N VAL A 234 -16.36 4.19 13.29
CA VAL A 234 -15.91 4.64 11.95
C VAL A 234 -15.29 6.04 12.00
N ALA A 235 -15.87 6.94 12.80
CA ALA A 235 -15.36 8.30 12.98
C ALA A 235 -13.94 8.34 13.61
N ASP A 236 -13.66 7.45 14.56
CA ASP A 236 -12.36 7.39 15.23
C ASP A 236 -11.33 6.69 14.35
N GLN A 237 -11.74 5.73 13.53
CA GLN A 237 -10.88 5.08 12.54
C GLN A 237 -10.42 6.11 11.49
N ILE A 238 -11.34 6.92 10.96
CA ILE A 238 -11.02 7.99 10.01
C ILE A 238 -10.05 9.01 10.61
N LYS A 239 -10.25 9.40 11.89
CA LYS A 239 -9.32 10.30 12.58
C LYS A 239 -7.93 9.68 12.71
N SER A 240 -7.86 8.43 13.14
CA SER A 240 -6.60 7.69 13.25
C SER A 240 -5.89 7.61 11.89
N ASP A 241 -6.62 7.30 10.82
CA ASP A 241 -6.05 7.19 9.48
C ASP A 241 -5.52 8.53 8.97
N LYS A 242 -6.23 9.64 9.22
CA LYS A 242 -5.74 10.99 8.89
C LYS A 242 -4.44 11.34 9.61
N VAL A 243 -4.31 10.99 10.88
CA VAL A 243 -3.08 11.22 11.65
C VAL A 243 -1.93 10.38 11.08
N LEU A 244 -2.21 9.13 10.74
CA LEU A 244 -1.23 8.24 10.13
C LEU A 244 -0.78 8.72 8.73
N ASP A 245 -1.69 9.27 7.92
CA ASP A 245 -1.35 9.87 6.63
C ASP A 245 -0.48 11.12 6.81
N LEU A 246 -0.80 11.97 7.78
CA LEU A 246 0.02 13.13 8.13
C LEU A 246 1.44 12.72 8.54
N ILE A 247 1.60 11.69 9.38
CA ILE A 247 2.91 11.19 9.79
C ILE A 247 3.69 10.64 8.59
N ASN A 248 3.02 9.89 7.72
CA ASN A 248 3.63 9.37 6.50
C ASN A 248 4.10 10.52 5.59
N GLU A 249 3.26 11.54 5.40
CA GLU A 249 3.59 12.74 4.62
C GLU A 249 4.80 13.48 5.20
N ILE A 250 4.87 13.65 6.53
CA ILE A 250 6.02 14.25 7.22
C ILE A 250 7.29 13.41 6.98
N GLY A 251 7.18 12.08 6.94
CA GLY A 251 8.32 11.20 6.70
C GLY A 251 8.92 11.30 5.30
N TYR A 252 8.09 11.57 4.28
CA TYR A 252 8.53 11.75 2.90
C TYR A 252 8.74 13.21 2.48
N SER A 253 8.40 14.17 3.34
CA SER A 253 8.56 15.59 3.03
C SER A 253 10.03 15.97 2.93
N THR A 254 10.37 16.75 1.91
CA THR A 254 11.69 17.38 1.76
C THR A 254 11.88 18.54 2.73
N ASN A 255 10.80 19.08 3.29
CA ASN A 255 10.80 20.18 4.23
C ASN A 255 10.92 19.66 5.68
N ASP A 256 11.63 20.42 6.52
CA ASP A 256 11.72 20.11 7.95
C ASP A 256 10.39 20.42 8.66
N ARG A 257 9.55 19.37 8.81
CA ARG A 257 8.28 19.40 9.54
C ARG A 257 8.39 18.73 10.91
N THR A 258 9.58 18.70 11.50
CA THR A 258 9.81 18.10 12.84
C THR A 258 8.98 18.76 13.94
N THR A 259 8.66 20.05 13.83
CA THR A 259 7.79 20.76 14.78
C THR A 259 6.38 20.20 14.85
N GLU A 260 5.78 19.85 13.71
CA GLU A 260 4.46 19.20 13.65
C GLU A 260 4.50 17.82 14.29
N LEU A 261 5.56 17.05 14.03
CA LEU A 261 5.79 15.75 14.67
C LEU A 261 5.92 15.89 16.19
N HIS A 262 6.59 16.94 16.67
CA HIS A 262 6.71 17.22 18.11
C HIS A 262 5.38 17.60 18.75
N ASN A 263 4.53 18.35 18.06
CA ASN A 263 3.18 18.66 18.55
C ASN A 263 2.34 17.39 18.67
N LEU A 264 2.41 16.47 17.69
CA LEU A 264 1.73 15.17 17.76
C LEU A 264 2.19 14.33 18.96
N ILE A 265 3.48 14.39 19.33
CA ILE A 265 3.99 13.69 20.53
C ILE A 265 3.43 14.33 21.81
N MET A 266 3.33 15.65 21.87
CA MET A 266 2.78 16.35 23.02
C MET A 266 1.30 16.03 23.25
N ASP A 267 0.55 15.82 22.16
CA ASP A 267 -0.86 15.43 22.20
C ASP A 267 -1.05 13.91 22.37
N SER A 268 0.03 13.12 22.20
CA SER A 268 -0.03 11.66 22.28
C SER A 268 -0.15 11.15 23.72
N ASN A 269 -0.92 10.08 23.88
CA ASN A 269 -0.98 9.29 25.11
C ASN A 269 0.31 8.46 25.27
N THR A 270 0.67 8.08 26.51
CA THR A 270 1.81 7.19 26.78
C THR A 270 1.54 5.71 26.45
N LYS A 271 0.38 5.40 25.86
CA LYS A 271 -0.03 4.05 25.52
C LYS A 271 0.66 3.59 24.23
N LEU A 272 0.98 2.30 24.13
CA LEU A 272 1.47 1.73 22.89
C LEU A 272 0.31 1.54 21.90
N ASP A 273 0.16 2.50 20.99
CA ASP A 273 -0.80 2.49 19.89
C ASP A 273 -0.05 2.57 18.55
N ILE A 274 -0.72 2.20 17.44
CA ILE A 274 -0.11 2.16 16.09
C ILE A 274 0.52 3.51 15.71
N THR A 275 -0.18 4.61 16.00
CA THR A 275 0.28 5.96 15.76
C THR A 275 1.62 6.24 16.45
N ASN A 276 1.74 5.86 17.73
CA ASN A 276 2.96 6.07 18.51
C ASN A 276 4.12 5.23 17.98
N ILE A 277 3.85 4.04 17.44
CA ILE A 277 4.88 3.21 16.82
C ILE A 277 5.36 3.78 15.50
N VAL A 278 4.47 4.34 14.68
CA VAL A 278 4.87 4.99 13.41
C VAL A 278 5.72 6.22 13.72
N ILE A 279 5.31 7.04 14.69
CA ILE A 279 6.09 8.19 15.16
C ILE A 279 7.45 7.74 15.69
N TRP A 280 7.48 6.69 16.53
CA TRP A 280 8.71 6.13 17.06
C TRP A 280 9.64 5.63 15.95
N SER A 281 9.12 4.87 14.98
CA SER A 281 9.89 4.36 13.83
C SER A 281 10.51 5.50 13.02
N LEU A 282 9.74 6.56 12.77
CA LEU A 282 10.21 7.73 12.03
C LEU A 282 11.29 8.51 12.80
N LEU A 283 11.11 8.68 14.12
CA LEU A 283 12.09 9.35 14.97
C LEU A 283 13.36 8.53 15.10
N TYR A 284 13.24 7.22 15.30
CA TYR A 284 14.39 6.33 15.49
C TYR A 284 15.34 6.30 14.29
N LYS A 285 14.84 6.62 13.09
CA LYS A 285 15.66 6.81 11.88
C LYS A 285 16.45 8.12 11.86
N LYS A 286 16.00 9.14 12.58
CA LYS A 286 16.63 10.47 12.63
C LYS A 286 17.62 10.54 13.79
N SER A 287 18.71 11.28 13.59
CA SER A 287 19.84 11.32 14.54
C SER A 287 19.74 12.44 15.58
N GLU A 288 18.91 13.46 15.37
CA GLU A 288 18.87 14.66 16.22
C GLU A 288 17.46 14.97 16.70
N HIS A 289 17.32 15.11 18.03
CA HIS A 289 16.03 15.36 18.68
C HIS A 289 16.13 16.32 19.87
N PRO A 290 15.07 17.10 20.15
CA PRO A 290 14.96 17.83 21.41
C PRO A 290 14.95 16.88 22.62
N SER A 291 15.49 17.34 23.75
CA SER A 291 15.65 16.52 24.97
C SER A 291 14.35 15.91 25.53
N LYS A 292 13.20 16.56 25.32
CA LYS A 292 11.89 16.01 25.71
C LYS A 292 11.51 14.79 24.87
N VAL A 293 11.81 14.83 23.57
CA VAL A 293 11.51 13.77 22.61
C VAL A 293 12.46 12.61 22.80
N GLU A 294 13.71 12.88 23.13
CA GLU A 294 14.70 11.85 23.46
C GLU A 294 14.28 10.99 24.67
N LYS A 295 13.69 11.60 25.70
CA LYS A 295 13.11 10.87 26.85
C LYS A 295 11.95 9.96 26.44
N TRP A 296 11.05 10.48 25.60
CA TRP A 296 9.92 9.72 25.06
C TRP A 296 10.40 8.57 24.16
N LEU A 297 11.34 8.85 23.26
CA LEU A 297 11.97 7.87 22.37
C LEU A 297 12.65 6.77 23.16
N SER A 298 13.42 7.13 24.20
CA SER A 298 14.07 6.17 25.09
C SER A 298 13.08 5.27 25.82
N HIS A 299 11.92 5.80 26.21
CA HIS A 299 10.85 5.01 26.84
C HIS A 299 10.31 3.95 25.89
N PHE A 300 9.93 4.33 24.67
CA PHE A 300 9.42 3.39 23.66
C PHE A 300 10.49 2.41 23.17
N THR A 301 11.73 2.86 23.01
CA THR A 301 12.85 2.01 22.59
C THR A 301 13.10 0.88 23.60
N LYS A 302 12.99 1.15 24.91
CA LYS A 302 13.08 0.13 25.96
C LYS A 302 11.93 -0.87 25.95
N ILE A 303 10.77 -0.49 25.40
CA ILE A 303 9.62 -1.38 25.28
C ILE A 303 9.76 -2.26 24.03
N ILE A 304 10.25 -1.67 22.92
CA ILE A 304 10.26 -2.30 21.61
C ILE A 304 11.51 -3.15 21.36
N ILE A 305 12.67 -2.66 21.78
CA ILE A 305 13.97 -3.33 21.60
C ILE A 305 14.40 -3.88 22.97
N VAL A 306 13.89 -5.07 23.30
CA VAL A 306 14.21 -5.82 24.54
C VAL A 306 15.08 -7.03 24.22
#